data_AF-A0A9D0ZTU1-F1
#
_entry.id   AF-A0A9D0ZTU1-F1
#
_cell.length_a   1.000
_cell.length_b   1.000
_cell.length_c   1.000
_cell.angle_alpha   90.00
_cell.angle_beta   90.00
_cell.angle_gamma   90.00
#
_symmetry.space_group_name_H-M   'P 1'
#
loop_
_entity.id
_entity.type
_entity.pdbx_description
1 polymer ?
#
loop_
_entity_poly.entity_id
_entity_poly.type
_entity_poly.pdbx_seq_one_letter_code
_entity_poly.pdbx_strand_id
1 'polypeptide(L)'
;MAKEAILQVRIDADVKEKAEKLYREMGTSLAEAVRIFAKQSVLENGMPFVISANQGNTYGRLSKYANPKKQELEKGAYEKAMVEKHEEAD
;
A
#
# COMPACT_ATOMS: atom_id res chain seq x y z
N MET A 1 15.95 -13.44 31.91
CA MET A 1 14.62 -12.96 31.48
C MET A 1 14.26 -13.74 30.22
N ALA A 2 13.11 -14.43 30.18
CA ALA A 2 12.74 -15.25 29.03
C ALA A 2 12.70 -14.39 27.76
N LYS A 3 13.57 -14.69 26.79
CA LYS A 3 13.72 -13.93 25.53
C LYS A 3 12.61 -14.22 24.53
N GLU A 4 11.67 -15.09 24.87
CA GLU A 4 10.64 -15.62 23.97
C GLU A 4 9.26 -15.46 24.60
N ALA A 5 8.33 -14.93 23.81
CA ALA A 5 6.92 -14.76 24.17
C ALA A 5 6.06 -15.52 23.15
N ILE A 6 4.99 -16.15 23.63
CA ILE A 6 4.06 -16.91 22.79
C ILE A 6 2.89 -15.99 22.42
N LEU A 7 2.63 -15.86 21.12
CA LEU A 7 1.49 -15.13 20.57
C LEU A 7 0.41 -16.14 20.13
N GLN A 8 -0.76 -16.09 20.76
CA GLN A 8 -1.94 -16.88 20.37
C GLN A 8 -2.98 -15.97 19.72
N VAL A 9 -3.38 -16.28 18.48
CA VAL A 9 -4.34 -15.49 17.71
C VAL A 9 -5.46 -16.40 17.21
N ARG A 10 -6.70 -15.93 17.30
CA ARG A 10 -7.86 -16.58 16.68
C ARG A 10 -8.03 -16.03 15.27
N ILE A 11 -8.13 -16.93 14.30
CA ILE A 11 -8.32 -16.61 12.89
C ILE A 11 -9.31 -17.62 12.30
N ASP A 12 -10.03 -17.21 11.28
CA ASP A 12 -10.92 -18.09 10.53
C ASP A 12 -10.13 -19.24 9.88
N ALA A 13 -10.72 -20.43 9.84
CA ALA A 13 -10.02 -21.63 9.39
C ALA A 13 -9.67 -21.56 7.90
N ASP A 14 -10.58 -21.04 7.07
CA ASP A 14 -10.36 -20.86 5.64
C ASP A 14 -9.26 -19.83 5.36
N VAL A 15 -9.22 -18.72 6.10
CA VAL A 15 -8.19 -17.70 5.96
C VAL A 15 -6.82 -18.24 6.35
N LYS A 16 -6.75 -19.04 7.43
CA LYS A 16 -5.52 -19.69 7.86
C LYS A 16 -4.97 -20.61 6.78
N GLU A 17 -5.81 -21.49 6.21
CA GLU A 17 -5.38 -22.44 5.19
C GLU A 17 -4.87 -21.73 3.94
N LYS A 18 -5.59 -20.70 3.47
CA LYS A 18 -5.17 -19.86 2.34
C LYS A 18 -3.83 -19.17 2.60
N ALA A 19 -3.65 -18.59 3.79
CA ALA A 19 -2.42 -17.92 4.16
C ALA A 19 -1.24 -18.90 4.27
N GLU A 20 -1.44 -20.08 4.88
CA GLU A 20 -0.39 -21.11 4.96
C GLU A 20 0.05 -21.59 3.58
N LYS A 21 -0.90 -21.83 2.67
CA LYS A 21 -0.60 -22.22 1.29
C LYS A 21 0.20 -21.13 0.58
N LEU A 22 -0.28 -19.88 0.63
CA LEU A 22 0.39 -18.73 0.01
C LEU A 22 1.83 -18.59 0.49
N TYR A 23 2.06 -18.61 1.81
CA TYR A 23 3.40 -18.43 2.36
C TYR A 23 4.31 -19.61 2.04
N ARG A 24 3.80 -20.85 2.00
CA ARG A 24 4.57 -22.01 1.54
C ARG A 24 4.99 -21.88 0.09
N GLU A 25 4.11 -21.40 -0.79
CA GLU A 25 4.45 -21.13 -2.20
C GLU A 25 5.52 -20.03 -2.33
N MET A 26 5.56 -19.08 -1.39
CA MET A 26 6.61 -18.06 -1.29
C MET A 26 7.90 -18.54 -0.59
N GLY A 27 7.94 -19.80 -0.12
CA GLY A 27 9.12 -20.36 0.57
C GLY A 27 9.28 -19.93 2.03
N THR A 28 8.21 -19.46 2.68
CA THR A 28 8.23 -19.07 4.10
C THR A 28 7.09 -19.76 4.87
N SER A 29 7.02 -19.55 6.18
CA SER A 29 5.95 -20.06 7.05
C SER A 29 5.05 -18.92 7.53
N LEU A 30 3.78 -19.22 7.82
CA LEU A 30 2.85 -18.25 8.39
C LEU A 30 3.41 -17.63 9.69
N ALA A 31 4.06 -18.43 10.53
CA ALA A 31 4.66 -17.95 11.78
C ALA A 31 5.82 -16.98 11.53
N GLU A 32 6.63 -17.20 10.50
CA GLU A 32 7.71 -16.29 10.12
C GLU A 32 7.16 -14.97 9.57
N ALA A 33 6.14 -15.04 8.71
CA ALA A 33 5.44 -13.85 8.21
C ALA A 33 4.87 -12.99 9.35
N VAL A 34 4.25 -13.61 10.36
CA VAL A 34 3.74 -12.89 11.55
C VAL A 34 4.87 -12.24 12.35
N ARG A 35 6.04 -12.89 12.48
CA ARG A 35 7.21 -12.28 13.14
C ARG A 35 7.74 -11.08 12.36
N ILE A 36 7.81 -11.17 11.03
CA ILE A 36 8.24 -10.07 10.17
C ILE A 36 7.25 -8.90 10.30
N PHE A 37 5.94 -9.19 10.26
CA PHE A 37 4.89 -8.20 10.46
C PHE A 37 5.07 -7.41 11.78
N ALA A 38 5.28 -8.11 12.89
CA ALA A 38 5.48 -7.48 14.19
C ALA A 38 6.75 -6.61 14.23
N LYS A 39 7.87 -7.11 13.68
CA LYS A 39 9.12 -6.34 13.60
C LYS A 39 8.96 -5.07 12.76
N GLN A 40 8.34 -5.19 11.59
CA GLN A 40 8.12 -4.06 10.71
C GLN A 40 7.22 -3.01 11.35
N SER A 41 6.18 -3.45 12.06
CA SER A 41 5.28 -2.54 12.79
C SER A 41 6.02 -1.70 13.84
N VAL A 42 6.96 -2.32 14.56
CA VAL A 42 7.80 -1.63 15.55
C VAL A 42 8.78 -0.66 14.87
N LEU A 43 9.38 -1.04 13.74
CA LEU A 43 10.30 -0.17 13.00
C LEU A 43 9.61 1.09 12.46
N GLU A 44 8.41 0.94 11.91
CA GLU A 44 7.66 2.06 11.34
C GLU A 44 6.86 2.86 12.38
N ASN A 45 6.84 2.41 13.65
CA ASN A 45 5.96 2.94 14.70
C ASN A 45 4.50 3.02 14.21
N GLY A 46 4.04 1.99 13.50
CA GLY A 46 2.78 2.01 12.79
C GLY A 46 2.44 0.66 12.18
N MET A 47 1.44 0.63 11.31
CA MET A 47 1.10 -0.58 10.57
C MET A 47 2.11 -0.81 9.43
N PRO A 48 2.55 -2.06 9.20
CA PRO A 48 3.62 -2.38 8.26
C PRO A 48 3.13 -2.42 6.80
N PHE A 49 1.85 -2.14 6.60
CA PHE A 49 1.24 -1.85 5.32
C PHE A 49 0.35 -0.63 5.47
N VAL A 50 0.11 0.05 4.35
CA VAL A 50 -0.73 1.23 4.37
C VAL A 50 -2.20 0.81 4.44
N ILE A 51 -2.89 1.23 5.49
CA ILE A 51 -4.32 0.98 5.64
C ILE A 51 -5.06 2.01 4.78
N SER A 52 -5.71 1.57 3.71
CA SER A 52 -6.67 2.40 2.98
C SER A 52 -8.06 1.81 3.06
N ALA A 53 -9.01 2.64 3.50
CA ALA A 53 -10.44 2.39 3.37
C ALA A 53 -10.99 2.89 2.01
N ASN A 54 -10.15 3.55 1.19
CA ASN A 54 -10.62 4.28 0.01
C ASN A 54 -9.70 4.05 -1.19
N GLN A 55 -10.16 3.24 -2.16
CA GLN A 55 -9.40 2.89 -3.36
C GLN A 55 -9.12 4.10 -4.29
N GLY A 56 -9.79 5.23 -4.08
CA GLY A 56 -9.67 6.42 -4.95
C GLY A 56 -8.65 7.47 -4.52
N ASN A 57 -8.07 7.38 -3.32
CA ASN A 57 -7.12 8.38 -2.84
C ASN A 57 -5.72 7.78 -2.82
N THR A 58 -4.85 8.25 -3.70
CA THR A 58 -3.41 7.92 -3.75
C THR A 58 -2.68 8.51 -2.54
N TYR A 59 -3.02 8.00 -1.36
CA TYR A 59 -2.32 8.08 -0.08
C TYR A 59 -1.76 9.42 0.37
N GLY A 60 -2.18 10.56 -0.18
CA GLY A 60 -1.55 11.85 0.11
C GLY A 60 -0.02 11.89 -0.13
N ARG A 61 0.61 10.80 -0.61
CA ARG A 61 2.04 10.70 -0.89
C ARG A 61 2.40 11.64 -2.02
N LEU A 62 1.50 11.71 -3.00
CA LEU A 62 1.54 12.70 -4.08
C LEU A 62 0.95 14.05 -3.65
N SER A 63 0.16 14.11 -2.57
CA SER A 63 -0.39 15.38 -2.07
C SER A 63 0.68 16.34 -1.55
N LYS A 64 1.87 15.86 -1.18
CA LYS A 64 3.03 16.73 -0.90
C LYS A 64 3.52 17.48 -2.15
N TYR A 65 3.33 16.88 -3.32
CA TYR A 65 3.73 17.44 -4.62
C TYR A 65 2.58 18.16 -5.33
N ALA A 66 1.33 17.94 -4.90
CA ALA A 66 0.17 18.64 -5.43
C ALA A 66 0.19 20.12 -4.98
N ASN A 67 0.19 21.04 -5.94
CA ASN A 67 0.05 22.46 -5.65
C ASN A 67 -1.44 22.86 -5.79
N PRO A 68 -2.16 23.12 -4.68
CA PRO A 68 -3.59 23.41 -4.74
C PRO A 68 -3.92 24.63 -5.60
N LYS A 69 -2.99 25.60 -5.72
CA LYS A 69 -3.18 26.79 -6.58
C LYS A 69 -3.11 26.50 -8.07
N LYS A 70 -2.56 25.34 -8.46
CA LYS A 70 -2.42 24.92 -9.87
C LYS A 70 -3.48 23.94 -10.32
N GLN A 71 -4.36 23.47 -9.42
CA GLN A 71 -5.40 22.49 -9.76
C GLN A 71 -6.28 22.96 -10.92
N GLU A 72 -6.67 24.23 -10.97
CA GLU A 72 -7.49 24.77 -12.08
C GLU A 72 -6.72 24.87 -13.40
N LEU A 73 -5.40 25.09 -13.35
CA LEU A 73 -4.55 25.11 -14.54
C LEU A 73 -4.27 23.70 -15.07
N GLU A 74 -4.11 22.73 -14.17
CA GLU A 74 -3.92 21.32 -14.50
C GLU A 74 -5.22 20.70 -15.03
N LYS A 75 -6.37 21.21 -14.61
CA LYS A 75 -7.68 20.79 -15.09
C LYS A 75 -7.84 21.17 -16.57
N GLY A 76 -7.69 20.18 -17.44
CA GLY A 76 -7.77 20.35 -18.90
C GLY A 76 -6.45 20.69 -19.58
N ALA A 77 -5.32 20.72 -18.85
CA ALA A 77 -3.99 20.92 -19.45
C ALA A 77 -3.63 19.83 -20.47
N TYR A 78 -4.01 18.59 -20.19
CA TYR A 78 -3.81 17.46 -21.10
C TYR A 78 -4.61 17.64 -22.40
N GLU A 79 -5.85 18.08 -22.30
CA GLU A 79 -6.73 18.34 -23.44
C GLU A 79 -6.17 19.46 -24.32
N LYS A 80 -5.72 20.58 -23.72
CA LYS A 80 -5.05 21.66 -24.46
C LYS A 80 -3.78 21.20 -25.17
N ALA A 81 -2.89 20.49 -24.47
CA ALA A 81 -1.64 20.01 -25.06
C ALA A 81 -1.87 19.00 -26.20
N MET A 82 -2.93 18.20 -26.12
CA MET A 82 -3.31 17.26 -27.18
C MET A 82 -3.83 17.99 -28.42
N VAL A 83 -4.59 19.08 -28.25
CA VAL A 83 -5.08 19.92 -29.35
C VAL A 83 -3.93 20.67 -30.02
N GLU A 84 -3.06 21.35 -29.25
CA GLU A 84 -1.89 22.08 -29.77
C GLU A 84 -0.98 21.19 -30.62
N LYS A 85 -0.73 19.96 -30.15
CA LYS A 85 0.12 19.00 -30.86
C LYS A 85 -0.47 18.49 -32.19
N HIS A 86 -1.79 18.56 -32.36
CA HIS A 86 -2.45 18.21 -33.62
C HIS A 86 -2.68 19.44 -34.52
N GLU A 87 -2.67 20.65 -33.97
CA GLU A 87 -2.82 21.90 -34.73
C GLU A 87 -1.52 22.31 -35.45
N GLU A 88 -0.34 21.93 -34.92
CA GLU A 88 0.96 22.16 -35.58
C GLU A 88 1.31 21.12 -36.68
N ALA A 89 0.45 20.14 -36.91
CA ALA A 89 0.70 19.03 -37.85
C ALA A 89 -0.10 19.11 -39.16
N ASP A 90 -0.86 20.20 -39.39
CA ASP A 90 -1.61 20.48 -40.63
C ASP A 90 -0.99 21.64 -41.44
#